data_AF-Q6AMW7-F1
#
_entry.id   AF-Q6AMW7-F1
#
_cell.length_a   1.000
_cell.length_b   1.000
_cell.length_c   1.000
_cell.angle_alpha   90.00
_cell.angle_beta   90.00
_cell.angle_gamma   90.00
#
_symmetry.space_group_name_H-M   'P 1'
#
loop_
_entity.id
_entity.type
_entity.pdbx_description
1 polymer ?
#
loop_
_entity_poly.entity_id
_entity_poly.type
_entity_poly.pdbx_seq_one_letter_code
_entity_poly.pdbx_strand_id
1 'polypeptide(L)'
;MATVYLLRKIVCYTDLYNTLLEVYVKTSTPTEIMKETDIIGEEFDNIMRLIANNSLKMQQFEIYAPLLKSLAHKSRKITNRPRCCVYPNCNSLSIKRSHSIAKGNSLKYIADQGHVLQPVVDIFAKNLKVSMNLVGIKSASTFPGYCEKHEQIFQVIENGEIDEDSLIQLQTFRAICREIVWLNIEIDKIQNQIETYRTAIEQEALGILRHRLKQRGIEQELTKINIKNIDKLLISFQGMEKDFEKRLAYLKRLSEQILNEYNNQTIEEERATINHGICINHKFPVSLCGYTALAYGNKKSIKKMLLMTNIIPMENCTYIFCYADRVHSIFFKNIIDYYFQSSLTILCFIETFMMHSSDHWFINPTYWKSFSKKKQEMILSEILNVDRLITDEFHYSIFDDVRKIILCEYQKHTYRWSDIDRIMVEKENHKLTNISSYTPFTENQHIEMITKYWSERINKNNLRILDI
;
A
#
# COMPACT_ATOMS: atom_id res chain seq x y z
N MET A 1 8.36 17.25 55.77
CA MET A 1 7.34 17.94 54.94
C MET A 1 7.65 17.64 53.49
N ALA A 2 6.72 17.04 52.75
CA ALA A 2 6.92 16.72 51.34
C ALA A 2 6.84 18.00 50.51
N THR A 3 7.94 18.36 49.84
CA THR A 3 8.00 19.50 48.92
C THR A 3 7.04 19.23 47.75
N VAL A 4 5.96 20.02 47.67
CA VAL A 4 4.99 19.96 46.57
C VAL A 4 5.62 20.64 45.36
N TYR A 5 6.06 19.86 44.39
CA TYR A 5 6.57 20.39 43.13
C TYR A 5 5.40 20.71 42.18
N LEU A 6 5.34 21.95 41.70
CA LEU A 6 4.35 22.34 40.70
C LEU A 6 4.90 22.05 39.30
N LEU A 7 4.28 21.12 38.56
CA LEU A 7 4.54 20.93 37.14
C LEU A 7 3.89 22.08 36.36
N ARG A 8 4.68 23.06 35.92
CA ARG A 8 4.16 24.18 35.12
C ARG A 8 4.30 23.87 33.63
N LYS A 9 3.17 23.86 32.92
CA LYS A 9 3.11 23.78 31.45
C LYS A 9 3.38 25.16 30.86
N ILE A 10 4.47 25.29 30.11
CA ILE A 10 4.72 26.46 29.25
C ILE A 10 4.28 26.09 27.85
N VAL A 11 3.43 26.92 27.24
CA VAL A 11 2.97 26.77 25.84
C VAL A 11 3.50 27.95 25.06
N CYS A 12 4.38 27.69 24.11
CA CYS A 12 4.81 28.71 23.14
C CYS A 12 4.09 28.45 21.81
N TYR A 13 3.38 29.47 21.33
CA TYR A 13 2.82 29.50 19.99
C TYR A 13 3.81 30.19 19.06
N THR A 14 4.15 29.54 17.96
CA THR A 14 4.93 30.16 16.88
C THR A 14 3.99 30.45 15.71
N ASP A 15 4.19 31.59 15.05
CA ASP A 15 3.42 31.97 13.84
C ASP A 15 3.54 30.94 12.70
N LEU A 16 4.58 30.11 12.76
CA LEU A 16 4.74 28.90 11.96
C LEU A 16 4.12 27.69 12.67
N TYR A 17 2.99 27.20 12.15
CA TYR A 17 2.44 25.84 12.33
C TYR A 17 1.48 25.50 13.50
N ASN A 18 0.90 26.46 14.25
CA ASN A 18 -0.02 26.13 15.36
C ASN A 18 0.58 25.06 16.31
N THR A 19 1.87 25.22 16.63
CA THR A 19 2.63 24.23 17.36
C THR A 19 2.39 24.34 18.87
N LEU A 20 2.26 23.20 19.54
CA LEU A 20 2.24 23.08 20.99
C LEU A 20 3.52 22.38 21.46
N LEU A 21 4.45 23.15 22.02
CA LEU A 21 5.52 22.62 22.83
C LEU A 21 5.08 22.65 24.30
N GLU A 22 5.17 21.52 25.00
CA GLU A 22 4.90 21.48 26.44
C GLU A 22 6.16 21.07 27.18
N VAL A 23 6.57 21.87 28.16
CA VAL A 23 7.65 21.49 29.07
C VAL A 23 7.18 21.46 30.50
N TYR A 24 7.74 20.49 31.21
CA TYR A 24 7.41 20.14 32.57
C TYR A 24 8.64 20.41 33.45
N VAL A 25 8.57 21.51 34.19
CA VAL A 25 9.63 21.99 35.10
C VAL A 25 9.26 21.63 36.53
N LYS A 26 10.26 21.29 37.33
CA LYS A 26 10.13 21.01 38.76
C LYS A 26 10.76 22.19 39.55
N THR A 27 9.96 22.97 40.28
CA THR A 27 10.44 24.16 41.01
C THR A 27 10.05 24.18 42.50
N SER A 28 10.81 24.91 43.32
CA SER A 28 10.63 25.02 44.78
C SER A 28 10.09 26.37 45.28
N THR A 29 10.11 27.45 44.49
CA THR A 29 9.77 28.82 44.96
C THR A 29 9.18 29.71 43.84
N PRO A 30 8.11 30.51 44.07
CA PRO A 30 7.43 31.29 43.02
C PRO A 30 8.16 32.53 42.46
N THR A 31 9.13 33.11 43.17
CA THR A 31 9.63 34.48 42.92
C THR A 31 10.88 34.56 42.03
N GLU A 32 11.68 33.50 41.92
CA GLU A 32 12.80 33.39 40.95
C GLU A 32 12.31 33.10 39.52
N ILE A 33 11.02 32.77 39.38
CA ILE A 33 10.44 32.21 38.17
C ILE A 33 10.40 33.21 37.02
N MET A 34 10.16 34.51 37.22
CA MET A 34 9.94 35.43 36.08
C MET A 34 11.16 35.57 35.15
N LYS A 35 12.36 35.83 35.70
CA LYS A 35 13.58 35.96 34.87
C LYS A 35 13.99 34.64 34.23
N GLU A 36 13.83 33.54 34.97
CA GLU A 36 14.11 32.20 34.42
C GLU A 36 13.11 31.86 33.31
N THR A 37 11.84 32.27 33.42
CA THR A 37 10.80 32.01 32.41
C THR A 37 11.13 32.66 31.07
N ASP A 38 11.67 33.89 31.07
CA ASP A 38 12.05 34.58 29.85
C ASP A 38 13.22 33.87 29.14
N ILE A 39 14.26 33.50 29.89
CA ILE A 39 15.42 32.77 29.35
C ILE A 39 15.01 31.39 28.84
N ILE A 40 14.14 30.71 29.57
CA ILE A 40 13.57 29.43 29.18
C ILE A 40 12.74 29.58 27.90
N GLY A 41 11.92 30.62 27.80
CA GLY A 41 11.16 30.97 26.60
C GLY A 41 12.06 31.20 25.38
N GLU A 42 13.14 31.96 25.55
CA GLU A 42 14.10 32.21 24.45
C GLU A 42 14.79 30.92 23.97
N GLU A 43 15.25 30.08 24.91
CA GLU A 43 15.86 28.81 24.53
C GLU A 43 14.84 27.85 23.91
N PHE A 44 13.56 27.92 24.30
CA PHE A 44 12.50 27.21 23.59
C PHE A 44 12.36 27.65 22.15
N ASP A 45 12.26 28.95 21.90
CA ASP A 45 12.15 29.47 20.54
C ASP A 45 13.36 29.04 19.68
N ASN A 46 14.56 28.99 20.29
CA ASN A 46 15.74 28.48 19.61
C ASN A 46 15.65 27.00 19.29
N ILE A 47 15.16 26.14 20.20
CA ILE A 47 14.91 24.72 19.92
C ILE A 47 13.86 24.57 18.81
N MET A 48 12.79 25.36 18.85
CA MET A 48 11.74 25.34 17.84
C MET A 48 12.26 25.70 16.45
N ARG A 49 13.14 26.71 16.35
CA ARG A 49 13.82 27.05 15.10
C ARG A 49 14.71 25.91 14.62
N LEU A 50 15.42 25.21 15.51
CA LEU A 50 16.22 24.04 15.11
C LEU A 50 15.34 22.94 14.52
N ILE A 51 14.20 22.63 15.14
CA ILE A 51 13.30 21.59 14.65
C ILE A 51 12.67 22.00 13.31
N ALA A 52 12.16 23.24 13.20
CA ALA A 52 11.56 23.76 11.97
C ALA A 52 12.54 23.76 10.79
N ASN A 53 13.82 24.03 11.07
CA ASN A 53 14.90 24.04 10.08
C ASN A 53 15.54 22.67 9.87
N ASN A 54 14.96 21.58 10.38
CA ASN A 54 15.50 20.21 10.29
C ASN A 54 16.97 20.12 10.75
N SER A 55 17.34 20.90 11.76
CA SER A 55 18.73 21.07 12.20
C SER A 55 19.11 20.15 13.37
N LEU A 56 18.18 19.36 13.90
CA LEU A 56 18.50 18.30 14.85
C LEU A 56 19.15 17.12 14.14
N LYS A 57 20.04 16.40 14.84
CA LYS A 57 20.69 15.19 14.31
C LYS A 57 19.67 14.12 13.97
N MET A 58 18.63 13.95 14.80
CA MET A 58 17.54 12.99 14.54
C MET A 58 16.72 13.31 13.29
N GLN A 59 16.83 14.52 12.74
CA GLN A 59 16.16 14.90 11.49
C GLN A 59 17.04 14.63 10.25
N GLN A 60 18.29 14.22 10.44
CA GLN A 60 19.21 13.82 9.37
C GLN A 60 18.93 12.37 8.95
N PHE A 61 18.83 12.14 7.63
CA PHE A 61 18.45 10.85 7.06
C PHE A 61 19.36 9.71 7.51
N GLU A 62 20.66 9.98 7.55
CA GLU A 62 21.71 9.03 7.89
C GLU A 62 21.54 8.48 9.31
N ILE A 63 20.91 9.25 10.20
CA ILE A 63 20.76 8.90 11.61
C ILE A 63 19.38 8.32 11.90
N TYR A 64 18.32 8.79 11.25
CA TYR A 64 16.98 8.22 11.45
C TYR A 64 16.77 6.92 10.66
N ALA A 65 17.38 6.73 9.49
CA ALA A 65 17.16 5.55 8.65
C ALA A 65 17.52 4.22 9.36
N PRO A 66 18.64 4.12 10.12
CA PRO A 66 18.93 2.95 10.95
C PRO A 66 17.85 2.63 11.99
N LEU A 67 17.21 3.66 12.57
CA LEU A 67 16.13 3.49 13.53
C LEU A 67 14.91 2.83 12.87
N LEU A 68 14.50 3.33 11.70
CA LEU A 68 13.41 2.71 10.92
C LEU A 68 13.75 1.27 10.52
N LYS A 69 15.00 1.00 10.12
CA LYS A 69 15.47 -0.34 9.80
C LYS A 69 15.31 -1.29 10.99
N SER A 70 15.68 -0.85 12.19
CA SER A 70 15.54 -1.65 13.42
C SER A 70 14.08 -1.97 13.76
N LEU A 71 13.17 -1.00 13.57
CA LEU A 71 11.73 -1.17 13.81
C LEU A 71 11.12 -2.15 12.81
N ALA A 72 11.50 -2.03 11.55
CA ALA A 72 10.99 -2.89 10.49
C ALA A 72 11.54 -4.34 10.63
N HIS A 73 12.73 -4.56 11.20
CA HIS A 73 13.18 -5.90 11.60
C HIS A 73 12.34 -6.50 12.74
N LYS A 74 12.00 -5.69 13.75
CA LYS A 74 11.12 -6.11 14.86
C LYS A 74 9.70 -6.41 14.38
N SER A 75 9.22 -5.71 13.35
CA SER A 75 7.86 -5.85 12.80
C SER A 75 7.65 -7.10 11.94
N ARG A 76 8.70 -7.79 11.47
CA ARG A 76 8.54 -9.12 10.81
C ARG A 76 7.87 -10.16 11.70
N LYS A 77 7.94 -10.00 13.04
CA LYS A 77 7.22 -10.87 13.99
C LYS A 77 5.74 -10.51 14.14
N ILE A 78 5.29 -9.37 13.61
CA ILE A 78 3.92 -8.83 13.76
C ILE A 78 3.00 -9.36 12.65
N THR A 79 3.54 -9.63 11.46
CA THR A 79 2.79 -10.03 10.26
C THR A 79 2.14 -11.41 10.36
N ASN A 80 2.74 -12.34 11.12
CA ASN A 80 2.29 -13.75 11.22
C ASN A 80 1.59 -14.10 12.55
N ARG A 81 1.27 -13.11 13.39
CA ARG A 81 0.57 -13.37 14.65
C ARG A 81 -0.92 -13.59 14.39
N PRO A 82 -1.57 -14.52 15.10
CA PRO A 82 -3.03 -14.58 15.14
C PRO A 82 -3.61 -13.22 15.50
N ARG A 83 -4.73 -12.85 14.86
CA ARG A 83 -5.46 -11.58 15.06
C ARG A 83 -6.93 -11.88 15.29
N CYS A 84 -7.72 -10.87 15.63
CA CYS A 84 -9.17 -11.02 15.58
C CYS A 84 -9.59 -11.32 14.13
N CYS A 85 -10.55 -12.24 13.98
CA CYS A 85 -11.13 -12.57 12.69
C CYS A 85 -11.67 -11.32 12.01
N VAL A 86 -11.34 -11.14 10.73
CA VAL A 86 -11.75 -9.98 9.93
C VAL A 86 -13.22 -10.03 9.49
N TYR A 87 -13.89 -11.18 9.67
CA TYR A 87 -15.31 -11.31 9.40
C TYR A 87 -16.12 -10.39 10.33
N PRO A 88 -17.10 -9.62 9.82
CA PRO A 88 -17.85 -8.66 10.63
C PRO A 88 -18.43 -9.29 11.91
N ASN A 89 -18.31 -8.56 13.03
CA ASN A 89 -18.80 -8.96 14.35
C ASN A 89 -18.22 -10.28 14.89
N CYS A 90 -17.03 -10.71 14.44
CA CYS A 90 -16.34 -11.88 14.97
C CYS A 90 -15.19 -11.50 15.92
N ASN A 91 -15.22 -12.03 17.14
CA ASN A 91 -14.16 -11.83 18.14
C ASN A 91 -13.21 -13.03 18.28
N SER A 92 -13.41 -14.10 17.50
CA SER A 92 -12.54 -15.27 17.54
C SER A 92 -11.18 -14.97 16.94
N LEU A 93 -10.14 -15.66 17.42
CA LEU A 93 -8.81 -15.58 16.84
C LEU A 93 -8.77 -16.22 15.45
N SER A 94 -8.00 -15.61 14.55
CA SER A 94 -7.77 -16.12 13.22
C SER A 94 -6.83 -17.32 13.23
N ILE A 95 -7.04 -18.21 12.26
CA ILE A 95 -6.07 -19.24 11.92
C ILE A 95 -4.83 -18.58 11.31
N LYS A 96 -3.69 -19.26 11.39
CA LYS A 96 -2.42 -18.71 10.90
C LYS A 96 -2.37 -18.55 9.38
N ARG A 97 -3.21 -19.26 8.63
CA ARG A 97 -3.08 -19.44 7.17
C ARG A 97 -4.43 -19.48 6.46
N SER A 98 -5.18 -18.39 6.52
CA SER A 98 -6.30 -18.17 5.59
C SER A 98 -5.74 -17.80 4.22
N HIS A 99 -6.25 -18.37 3.14
CA HIS A 99 -5.85 -17.98 1.78
C HIS A 99 -6.63 -16.74 1.33
N SER A 100 -6.02 -15.86 0.54
CA SER A 100 -6.73 -14.74 -0.12
C SER A 100 -7.07 -15.03 -1.58
N ILE A 101 -6.32 -15.93 -2.22
CA ILE A 101 -6.60 -16.53 -3.53
C ILE A 101 -6.86 -18.00 -3.32
N ALA A 102 -7.95 -18.52 -3.90
CA ALA A 102 -8.31 -19.94 -3.78
C ALA A 102 -7.13 -20.87 -4.13
N LYS A 103 -6.81 -21.79 -3.23
CA LYS A 103 -5.70 -22.72 -3.42
C LYS A 103 -6.09 -23.79 -4.45
N GLY A 104 -7.26 -24.41 -4.27
CA GLY A 104 -7.75 -25.52 -5.10
C GLY A 104 -8.07 -25.08 -6.53
N ASN A 105 -8.79 -23.97 -6.65
CA ASN A 105 -9.36 -23.49 -7.93
C ASN A 105 -8.56 -22.37 -8.61
N SER A 106 -7.37 -22.03 -8.11
CA SER A 106 -6.50 -21.06 -8.76
C SER A 106 -5.02 -21.40 -8.66
N LEU A 107 -4.43 -21.31 -7.46
CA LEU A 107 -2.98 -21.48 -7.29
C LEU A 107 -2.47 -22.85 -7.77
N LYS A 108 -3.28 -23.90 -7.60
CA LYS A 108 -2.97 -25.25 -8.11
C LYS A 108 -2.72 -25.26 -9.63
N TYR A 109 -3.44 -24.45 -10.39
CA TYR A 109 -3.38 -24.46 -11.86
C TYR A 109 -2.18 -23.73 -12.44
N ILE A 110 -1.53 -22.88 -11.65
CA ILE A 110 -0.28 -22.19 -12.01
C ILE A 110 0.93 -22.74 -11.26
N ALA A 111 0.75 -23.69 -10.34
CA ALA A 111 1.85 -24.24 -9.57
C ALA A 111 2.74 -25.16 -10.42
N ASP A 112 4.04 -25.08 -10.20
CA ASP A 112 5.01 -26.08 -10.64
C ASP A 112 5.49 -26.86 -9.41
N GLN A 113 5.33 -28.18 -9.43
CA GLN A 113 5.65 -29.07 -8.30
C GLN A 113 5.08 -28.58 -6.95
N GLY A 114 3.86 -28.03 -6.96
CA GLY A 114 3.19 -27.50 -5.76
C GLY A 114 3.73 -26.15 -5.25
N HIS A 115 4.51 -25.44 -6.05
CA HIS A 115 5.10 -24.14 -5.73
C HIS A 115 4.75 -23.08 -6.77
N VAL A 116 4.75 -21.83 -6.33
CA VAL A 116 4.62 -20.62 -7.16
C VAL A 116 5.72 -19.63 -6.78
N LEU A 117 5.96 -18.62 -7.62
CA LEU A 117 6.83 -17.50 -7.29
C LEU A 117 6.02 -16.26 -6.96
N GLN A 118 6.44 -15.48 -5.97
CA GLN A 118 5.87 -14.19 -5.63
C GLN A 118 6.98 -13.12 -5.60
N PRO A 119 6.71 -11.86 -5.97
CA PRO A 119 7.67 -10.79 -5.78
C PRO A 119 7.80 -10.47 -4.29
N VAL A 120 9.02 -10.14 -3.85
CA VAL A 120 9.31 -9.66 -2.51
C VAL A 120 10.29 -8.51 -2.61
N VAL A 121 9.88 -7.36 -2.09
CA VAL A 121 10.74 -6.19 -1.94
C VAL A 121 11.54 -6.33 -0.65
N ASP A 122 12.86 -6.44 -0.77
CA ASP A 122 13.78 -6.37 0.35
C ASP A 122 14.20 -4.91 0.59
N ILE A 123 13.40 -4.21 1.38
CA ILE A 123 13.69 -2.84 1.83
C ILE A 123 14.88 -2.77 2.81
N PHE A 124 15.45 -3.91 3.22
CA PHE A 124 16.54 -3.98 4.20
C PHE A 124 17.88 -4.36 3.60
N ALA A 125 17.89 -4.85 2.37
CA ALA A 125 19.12 -5.04 1.62
C ALA A 125 19.91 -3.72 1.59
N LYS A 126 21.24 -3.83 1.45
CA LYS A 126 22.10 -2.64 1.31
C LYS A 126 21.59 -1.72 0.21
N ASN A 127 20.99 -2.33 -0.80
CA ASN A 127 20.40 -1.69 -1.96
C ASN A 127 18.95 -2.17 -2.12
N LEU A 128 18.03 -1.29 -2.52
CA LEU A 128 16.63 -1.65 -2.75
C LEU A 128 16.56 -2.77 -3.80
N LYS A 129 16.08 -3.95 -3.39
CA LYS A 129 16.09 -5.14 -4.25
C LYS A 129 14.73 -5.81 -4.25
N VAL A 130 14.18 -6.04 -5.43
CA VAL A 130 13.05 -6.96 -5.62
C VAL A 130 13.58 -8.31 -6.04
N SER A 131 13.01 -9.38 -5.49
CA SER A 131 13.36 -10.75 -5.81
C SER A 131 12.12 -11.62 -5.92
N MET A 132 12.22 -12.72 -6.67
CA MET A 132 11.16 -13.72 -6.73
C MET A 132 11.41 -14.83 -5.71
N ASN A 133 10.48 -14.98 -4.78
CA ASN A 133 10.56 -16.03 -3.76
C ASN A 133 9.69 -17.22 -4.13
N LEU A 134 10.29 -18.41 -4.10
CA LEU A 134 9.58 -19.67 -4.25
C LEU A 134 8.78 -19.99 -2.97
N VAL A 135 7.47 -20.17 -3.12
CA VAL A 135 6.56 -20.43 -2.02
C VAL A 135 5.63 -21.58 -2.36
N GLY A 136 5.46 -22.52 -1.44
CA GLY A 136 4.51 -23.62 -1.61
C GLY A 136 3.07 -23.10 -1.58
N ILE A 137 2.17 -23.67 -2.39
CA ILE A 137 0.77 -23.20 -2.51
C ILE A 137 -0.02 -23.22 -1.19
N LYS A 138 0.41 -24.00 -0.20
CA LYS A 138 -0.19 -24.03 1.15
C LYS A 138 0.15 -22.78 1.99
N SER A 139 1.19 -22.04 1.60
CA SER A 139 1.67 -20.81 2.25
C SER A 139 1.48 -19.59 1.36
N ALA A 140 1.47 -19.76 0.04
CA ALA A 140 1.20 -18.71 -0.92
C ALA A 140 -0.16 -18.08 -0.64
N SER A 141 -0.24 -16.75 -0.78
CA SER A 141 -1.48 -16.00 -0.60
C SER A 141 -2.10 -16.07 0.80
N THR A 142 -1.35 -16.56 1.81
CA THR A 142 -1.87 -16.73 3.17
C THR A 142 -1.76 -15.47 4.03
N PHE A 143 -2.72 -15.27 4.92
CA PHE A 143 -2.77 -14.18 5.90
C PHE A 143 -3.57 -14.61 7.15
N PRO A 144 -3.39 -13.96 8.32
CA PRO A 144 -4.12 -14.31 9.54
C PRO A 144 -5.52 -13.67 9.56
N GLY A 145 -6.37 -14.04 8.61
CA GLY A 145 -7.65 -13.38 8.34
C GLY A 145 -8.87 -13.93 9.09
N TYR A 146 -9.14 -15.23 8.96
CA TYR A 146 -10.41 -15.81 9.43
C TYR A 146 -10.22 -16.77 10.59
N CYS A 147 -11.20 -16.90 11.47
CA CYS A 147 -11.27 -18.05 12.39
C CYS A 147 -11.69 -19.31 11.62
N GLU A 148 -11.56 -20.49 12.24
CA GLU A 148 -11.90 -21.77 11.59
C GLU A 148 -13.32 -21.78 11.02
N LYS A 149 -14.29 -21.22 11.75
CA LYS A 149 -15.69 -21.12 11.30
C LYS A 149 -15.83 -20.28 10.03
N HIS A 150 -15.23 -19.10 9.97
CA HIS A 150 -15.41 -18.18 8.83
C HIS A 150 -14.52 -18.55 7.63
N GLU A 151 -13.44 -19.31 7.83
CA GLU A 151 -12.72 -19.92 6.71
C GLU A 151 -13.59 -20.88 5.91
N GLN A 152 -14.56 -21.56 6.56
CA GLN A 152 -15.42 -22.54 5.91
C GLN A 152 -16.34 -21.93 4.84
N ILE A 153 -16.65 -20.64 4.92
CA ILE A 153 -17.46 -19.92 3.92
C ILE A 153 -16.82 -20.03 2.52
N PHE A 154 -15.49 -20.11 2.46
CA PHE A 154 -14.76 -20.19 1.20
C PHE A 154 -14.61 -21.62 0.67
N GLN A 155 -15.11 -22.65 1.34
CA GLN A 155 -15.00 -24.03 0.85
C GLN A 155 -15.66 -24.22 -0.52
N VAL A 156 -16.73 -23.49 -0.79
CA VAL A 156 -17.45 -23.51 -2.07
C VAL A 156 -16.57 -23.04 -3.24
N ILE A 157 -15.76 -21.99 -3.06
CA ILE A 157 -14.81 -21.52 -4.07
C ILE A 157 -13.50 -22.33 -4.11
N GLU A 158 -13.23 -23.18 -3.12
CA GLU A 158 -12.02 -24.02 -3.07
C GLU A 158 -12.21 -25.38 -3.74
N ASN A 159 -13.38 -26.00 -3.60
CA ASN A 159 -13.62 -27.40 -3.99
C ASN A 159 -14.97 -27.64 -4.70
N GLY A 160 -15.84 -26.62 -4.83
CA GLY A 160 -17.19 -26.78 -5.34
C GLY A 160 -17.39 -26.25 -6.76
N GLU A 161 -18.52 -26.66 -7.35
CA GLU A 161 -19.15 -25.91 -8.43
C GLU A 161 -19.84 -24.69 -7.81
N ILE A 162 -19.57 -23.51 -8.36
CA ILE A 162 -20.13 -22.24 -7.89
C ILE A 162 -20.55 -21.44 -9.10
N ASP A 163 -21.67 -20.75 -8.99
CA ASP A 163 -22.07 -19.79 -10.02
C ASP A 163 -21.09 -18.61 -10.07
N GLU A 164 -21.05 -17.94 -11.22
CA GLU A 164 -20.11 -16.86 -11.48
C GLU A 164 -20.27 -15.68 -10.52
N ASP A 165 -21.50 -15.32 -10.16
CA ASP A 165 -21.77 -14.17 -9.31
C ASP A 165 -21.32 -14.42 -7.87
N SER A 166 -21.65 -15.59 -7.31
CA SER A 166 -21.16 -16.03 -6.00
C SER A 166 -19.63 -16.13 -5.96
N LEU A 167 -18.99 -16.61 -7.05
CA LEU A 167 -17.53 -16.63 -7.17
C LEU A 167 -16.94 -15.23 -7.07
N ILE A 168 -17.48 -14.29 -7.85
CA ILE A 168 -17.02 -12.90 -7.88
C ILE A 168 -17.16 -12.26 -6.50
N GLN A 169 -18.33 -12.38 -5.86
CA GLN A 169 -18.60 -11.79 -4.55
C GLN A 169 -17.70 -12.37 -3.45
N LEU A 170 -17.64 -13.69 -3.32
CA LEU A 170 -16.85 -14.34 -2.26
C LEU A 170 -15.35 -14.13 -2.44
N GLN A 171 -14.82 -14.28 -3.66
CA GLN A 171 -13.41 -14.06 -3.92
C GLN A 171 -13.02 -12.58 -3.75
N THR A 172 -13.90 -11.64 -4.11
CA THR A 172 -13.69 -10.21 -3.85
C THR A 172 -13.70 -9.91 -2.35
N PHE A 173 -14.68 -10.43 -1.61
CA PHE A 173 -14.72 -10.31 -0.16
C PHE A 173 -13.43 -10.84 0.47
N ARG A 174 -12.95 -12.00 0.01
CA ARG A 174 -11.69 -12.61 0.47
C ARG A 174 -10.47 -11.73 0.22
N ALA A 175 -10.38 -11.13 -0.96
CA ALA A 175 -9.32 -10.20 -1.32
C ALA A 175 -9.36 -8.93 -0.47
N ILE A 176 -10.53 -8.32 -0.27
CA ILE A 176 -10.67 -7.10 0.56
C ILE A 176 -10.26 -7.37 2.01
N CYS A 177 -10.68 -8.50 2.57
CA CYS A 177 -10.29 -8.88 3.93
C CYS A 177 -8.77 -8.99 4.11
N ARG A 178 -8.05 -9.48 3.10
CA ARG A 178 -6.58 -9.48 3.09
C ARG A 178 -6.02 -8.06 3.15
N GLU A 179 -6.56 -7.15 2.34
CA GLU A 179 -6.15 -5.73 2.35
C GLU A 179 -6.45 -5.05 3.69
N ILE A 180 -7.60 -5.33 4.31
CA ILE A 180 -7.96 -4.84 5.65
C ILE A 180 -6.90 -5.30 6.68
N VAL A 181 -6.55 -6.59 6.67
CA VAL A 181 -5.55 -7.12 7.62
C VAL A 181 -4.19 -6.47 7.41
N TRP A 182 -3.72 -6.33 6.17
CA TRP A 182 -2.44 -5.69 5.89
C TRP A 182 -2.42 -4.20 6.21
N LEU A 183 -3.49 -3.46 5.92
CA LEU A 183 -3.59 -2.04 6.28
C LEU A 183 -3.58 -1.84 7.79
N ASN A 184 -4.26 -2.68 8.58
CA ASN A 184 -4.14 -2.62 10.05
C ASN A 184 -2.69 -2.84 10.50
N ILE A 185 -1.98 -3.79 9.89
CA ILE A 185 -0.56 -4.04 10.18
C ILE A 185 0.30 -2.81 9.83
N GLU A 186 0.04 -2.16 8.70
CA GLU A 186 0.78 -0.95 8.31
C GLU A 186 0.46 0.24 9.23
N ILE A 187 -0.77 0.37 9.71
CA ILE A 187 -1.15 1.37 10.73
C ILE A 187 -0.42 1.10 12.05
N ASP A 188 -0.41 -0.16 12.53
CA ASP A 188 0.32 -0.53 13.75
C ASP A 188 1.83 -0.17 13.60
N LYS A 189 2.41 -0.44 12.42
CA LYS A 189 3.83 -0.15 12.15
C LYS A 189 4.10 1.35 12.15
N ILE A 190 3.29 2.15 11.46
CA ILE A 190 3.53 3.58 11.34
C ILE A 190 3.33 4.29 12.68
N GLN A 191 2.36 3.87 13.49
CA GLN A 191 2.17 4.38 14.86
C GLN A 191 3.39 4.14 15.74
N ASN A 192 3.95 2.92 15.67
CA ASN A 192 5.19 2.61 16.38
C ASN A 192 6.38 3.45 15.87
N GLN A 193 6.46 3.71 14.55
CA GLN A 193 7.49 4.56 13.97
C GLN A 193 7.35 6.02 14.43
N ILE A 194 6.13 6.56 14.41
CA ILE A 194 5.79 7.90 14.89
C ILE A 194 6.25 8.07 16.35
N GLU A 195 5.89 7.13 17.22
CA GLU A 195 6.19 7.25 18.64
C GLU A 195 7.69 7.10 18.93
N THR A 196 8.36 6.16 18.25
CA THR A 196 9.81 5.96 18.40
C THR A 196 10.58 7.19 17.93
N TYR A 197 10.21 7.75 16.76
CA TYR A 197 10.85 8.94 16.21
C TYR A 197 10.60 10.18 17.08
N ARG A 198 9.35 10.39 17.51
CA ARG A 198 8.99 11.48 18.43
C ARG A 198 9.82 11.42 19.70
N THR A 199 9.90 10.25 20.33
CA THR A 199 10.69 10.05 21.56
C THR A 199 12.17 10.41 21.34
N ALA A 200 12.76 10.02 20.21
CA ALA A 200 14.16 10.32 19.91
C ALA A 200 14.40 11.83 19.74
N ILE A 201 13.52 12.53 19.02
CA ILE A 201 13.60 13.99 18.88
C ILE A 201 13.42 14.69 20.23
N GLU A 202 12.42 14.28 21.02
CA GLU A 202 12.17 14.87 22.34
C GLU A 202 13.38 14.70 23.26
N GLN A 203 14.04 13.54 23.23
CA GLN A 203 15.26 13.31 24.00
C GLN A 203 16.44 14.20 23.54
N GLU A 204 16.64 14.34 22.23
CA GLU A 204 17.69 15.23 21.69
C GLU A 204 17.42 16.69 22.06
N ALA A 205 16.20 17.17 21.82
CA ALA A 205 15.79 18.54 22.12
C ALA A 205 15.91 18.84 23.62
N LEU A 206 15.49 17.91 24.49
CA LEU A 206 15.65 18.03 25.93
C LEU A 206 17.13 18.10 26.35
N GLY A 207 17.99 17.31 25.70
CA GLY A 207 19.44 17.33 25.92
C GLY A 207 20.06 18.69 25.57
N ILE A 208 19.71 19.24 24.40
CA ILE A 208 20.20 20.57 23.97
C ILE A 208 19.70 21.65 24.91
N LEU A 209 18.40 21.62 25.25
CA LEU A 209 17.80 22.62 26.13
C LEU A 209 18.44 22.62 27.51
N ARG A 210 18.60 21.44 28.14
CA ARG A 210 19.30 21.32 29.43
C ARG A 210 20.72 21.86 29.37
N HIS A 211 21.45 21.58 28.29
CA HIS A 211 22.82 22.08 28.12
C HIS A 211 22.86 23.61 28.04
N ARG A 212 21.96 24.23 27.27
CA ARG A 212 21.92 25.68 27.10
C ARG A 212 21.43 26.43 28.33
N LEU A 213 20.41 25.90 29.03
CA LEU A 213 19.96 26.48 30.29
C LEU A 213 21.07 26.45 31.34
N LYS A 214 21.83 25.36 31.43
CA LYS A 214 23.00 25.26 32.32
C LYS A 214 24.07 26.31 31.98
N GLN A 215 24.32 26.57 30.69
CA GLN A 215 25.26 27.63 30.27
C GLN A 215 24.80 29.04 30.67
N ARG A 216 23.48 29.25 30.80
CA ARG A 216 22.88 30.50 31.26
C ARG A 216 22.67 30.56 32.77
N GLY A 217 23.21 29.59 33.53
CA GLY A 217 23.14 29.55 35.00
C GLY A 217 21.80 29.05 35.55
N ILE A 218 20.95 28.42 34.73
CA ILE A 218 19.67 27.85 35.17
C ILE A 218 19.86 26.36 35.47
N GLU A 219 19.68 25.97 36.74
CA GLU A 219 19.85 24.58 37.22
C GLU A 219 18.54 23.79 37.33
N GLN A 220 17.44 24.31 36.77
CA GLN A 220 16.13 23.66 36.86
C GLN A 220 16.12 22.25 36.27
N GLU A 221 15.46 21.33 36.97
CA GLU A 221 15.27 19.96 36.52
C GLU A 221 14.14 19.89 35.48
N LEU A 222 14.50 19.96 34.20
CA LEU A 222 13.59 19.67 33.10
C LEU A 222 13.41 18.17 32.94
N THR A 223 12.17 17.68 33.00
CA THR A 223 11.91 16.22 32.98
C THR A 223 11.39 15.73 31.63
N LYS A 224 10.64 16.57 30.91
CA LYS A 224 9.98 16.19 29.66
C LYS A 224 9.76 17.40 28.76
N ILE A 225 9.92 17.17 27.46
CA ILE A 225 9.49 18.06 26.37
C ILE A 225 8.50 17.27 25.50
N ASN A 226 7.45 17.90 25.02
CA ASN A 226 6.47 17.30 24.10
C ASN A 226 6.48 18.09 22.80
N ILE A 227 6.77 17.43 21.68
CA ILE A 227 6.87 18.07 20.36
C ILE A 227 5.73 17.60 19.46
N LYS A 228 4.90 18.55 19.00
CA LYS A 228 3.78 18.29 18.08
C LYS A 228 3.86 19.19 16.86
N ASN A 229 3.60 18.64 15.67
CA ASN A 229 3.25 19.41 14.46
C ASN A 229 4.28 20.44 13.93
N ILE A 230 5.57 20.33 14.27
CA ILE A 230 6.64 21.18 13.72
C ILE A 230 7.68 20.42 12.88
N ASP A 231 7.75 19.11 13.06
CA ASP A 231 8.67 18.26 12.31
C ASP A 231 8.03 17.74 11.02
N LYS A 232 8.65 18.02 9.86
CA LYS A 232 8.12 17.65 8.54
C LYS A 232 7.98 16.13 8.35
N LEU A 233 8.88 15.34 8.94
CA LEU A 233 8.83 13.88 8.83
C LEU A 233 7.69 13.31 9.67
N LEU A 234 7.48 13.84 10.88
CA LEU A 234 6.36 13.49 11.75
C LEU A 234 5.02 13.83 11.09
N ILE A 235 4.91 15.03 10.49
CA ILE A 235 3.73 15.43 9.72
C ILE A 235 3.48 14.47 8.57
N SER A 236 4.54 14.05 7.86
CA SER A 236 4.45 13.06 6.79
C SER A 236 3.93 11.71 7.29
N PHE A 237 4.49 11.19 8.39
CA PHE A 237 4.05 9.92 8.98
C PHE A 237 2.59 9.96 9.43
N GLN A 238 2.17 11.04 10.10
CA GLN A 238 0.78 11.25 10.50
C GLN A 238 -0.15 11.39 9.28
N GLY A 239 0.33 12.02 8.21
CA GLY A 239 -0.40 12.11 6.94
C GLY A 239 -0.62 10.74 6.29
N MET A 240 0.39 9.87 6.33
CA MET A 240 0.28 8.48 5.88
C MET A 240 -0.67 7.66 6.74
N GLU A 241 -0.56 7.76 8.07
CA GLU A 241 -1.46 7.09 9.02
C GLU A 241 -2.92 7.43 8.72
N LYS A 242 -3.26 8.72 8.63
CA LYS A 242 -4.62 9.19 8.29
C LYS A 242 -5.11 8.68 6.94
N ASP A 243 -4.22 8.56 5.95
CA ASP A 243 -4.58 8.04 4.64
C ASP A 243 -4.83 6.53 4.69
N PHE A 244 -4.06 5.77 5.45
CA PHE A 244 -4.32 4.34 5.70
C PHE A 244 -5.63 4.12 6.46
N GLU A 245 -5.92 4.91 7.49
CA GLU A 245 -7.19 4.85 8.23
C GLU A 245 -8.40 5.09 7.34
N LYS A 246 -8.34 6.09 6.45
CA LYS A 246 -9.40 6.37 5.48
C LYS A 246 -9.64 5.21 4.52
N ARG A 247 -8.56 4.60 4.00
CA ARG A 247 -8.65 3.42 3.13
C ARG A 247 -9.21 2.21 3.88
N LEU A 248 -8.76 1.99 5.12
CA LEU A 248 -9.23 0.92 5.98
C LEU A 248 -10.74 1.04 6.25
N ALA A 249 -11.23 2.24 6.59
CA ALA A 249 -12.64 2.49 6.80
C ALA A 249 -13.46 2.23 5.53
N TYR A 250 -12.96 2.65 4.36
CA TYR A 250 -13.60 2.38 3.08
C TYR A 250 -13.70 0.87 2.79
N LEU A 251 -12.60 0.14 2.95
CA LEU A 251 -12.56 -1.30 2.66
C LEU A 251 -13.42 -2.12 3.62
N LYS A 252 -13.47 -1.75 4.91
CA LYS A 252 -14.39 -2.38 5.87
C LYS A 252 -15.85 -2.22 5.43
N ARG A 253 -16.27 -0.99 5.12
CA ARG A 253 -17.61 -0.71 4.61
C ARG A 253 -17.90 -1.51 3.33
N LEU A 254 -16.98 -1.53 2.37
CA LEU A 254 -17.15 -2.27 1.12
C LEU A 254 -17.26 -3.78 1.37
N SER A 255 -16.45 -4.34 2.27
CA SER A 255 -16.52 -5.76 2.63
C SER A 255 -17.84 -6.16 3.27
N GLU A 256 -18.40 -5.29 4.13
CA GLU A 256 -19.71 -5.50 4.76
C GLU A 256 -20.83 -5.44 3.71
N GLN A 257 -20.76 -4.49 2.78
CA GLN A 257 -21.73 -4.38 1.68
C GLN A 257 -21.74 -5.65 0.83
N ILE A 258 -20.57 -6.12 0.37
CA ILE A 258 -20.45 -7.33 -0.45
C ILE A 258 -20.98 -8.55 0.30
N LEU A 259 -20.62 -8.70 1.57
CA LEU A 259 -21.06 -9.83 2.38
C LEU A 259 -22.59 -9.82 2.59
N ASN A 260 -23.17 -8.65 2.81
CA ASN A 260 -24.62 -8.50 2.95
C ASN A 260 -25.35 -8.81 1.65
N GLU A 261 -24.83 -8.31 0.51
CA GLU A 261 -25.39 -8.59 -0.81
C GLU A 261 -25.34 -10.08 -1.16
N TYR A 262 -24.23 -10.76 -0.83
CA TYR A 262 -24.08 -12.21 -0.98
C TYR A 262 -25.07 -12.97 -0.09
N ASN A 263 -25.13 -12.67 1.21
CA ASN A 263 -25.99 -13.38 2.16
C ASN A 263 -27.48 -13.19 1.85
N ASN A 264 -27.87 -12.00 1.42
CA ASN A 264 -29.26 -11.67 1.10
C ASN A 264 -29.64 -12.02 -0.35
N GLN A 265 -28.70 -12.54 -1.14
CA GLN A 265 -28.89 -12.80 -2.58
C GLN A 265 -29.45 -11.58 -3.31
N THR A 266 -28.95 -10.39 -2.98
CA THR A 266 -29.43 -9.12 -3.54
C THR A 266 -29.23 -9.11 -5.05
N ILE A 267 -30.29 -8.80 -5.80
CA ILE A 267 -30.24 -8.69 -7.26
C ILE A 267 -29.34 -7.53 -7.69
N GLU A 268 -28.72 -7.64 -8.87
CA GLU A 268 -27.65 -6.74 -9.30
C GLU A 268 -28.04 -5.25 -9.31
N GLU A 269 -29.27 -4.92 -9.69
CA GLU A 269 -29.76 -3.54 -9.77
C GLU A 269 -29.88 -2.86 -8.40
N GLU A 270 -30.09 -3.64 -7.34
CA GLU A 270 -30.30 -3.16 -5.96
C GLU A 270 -29.01 -3.11 -5.14
N ARG A 271 -27.89 -3.65 -5.67
CA ARG A 271 -26.61 -3.68 -4.97
C ARG A 271 -26.05 -2.28 -4.77
N ALA A 272 -25.48 -2.02 -3.59
CA ALA A 272 -24.67 -0.83 -3.32
C ALA A 272 -23.31 -0.88 -4.04
N THR A 273 -22.98 -2.00 -4.66
CA THR A 273 -21.74 -2.25 -5.35
C THR A 273 -21.96 -2.56 -6.84
N ILE A 274 -20.89 -2.50 -7.63
CA ILE A 274 -20.89 -2.84 -9.05
C ILE A 274 -19.70 -3.74 -9.36
N ASN A 275 -19.89 -4.69 -10.26
CA ASN A 275 -18.84 -5.59 -10.70
C ASN A 275 -18.90 -5.82 -12.21
N HIS A 276 -17.82 -6.37 -12.75
CA HIS A 276 -17.76 -6.88 -14.11
C HIS A 276 -16.83 -8.08 -14.11
N GLY A 277 -17.32 -9.23 -14.56
CA GLY A 277 -16.56 -10.47 -14.66
C GLY A 277 -16.63 -11.06 -16.06
N ILE A 278 -15.53 -11.68 -16.48
CA ILE A 278 -15.42 -12.46 -17.70
C ILE A 278 -14.54 -13.69 -17.46
N CYS A 279 -14.83 -14.80 -18.13
CA CYS A 279 -13.90 -15.93 -18.29
C CYS A 279 -13.38 -15.91 -19.72
N ILE A 280 -12.06 -15.80 -19.86
CA ILE A 280 -11.41 -15.87 -21.17
C ILE A 280 -10.82 -17.26 -21.38
N ASN A 281 -10.90 -17.78 -22.61
CA ASN A 281 -10.37 -19.09 -23.01
C ASN A 281 -8.83 -19.10 -23.16
N HIS A 282 -8.14 -18.28 -22.37
CA HIS A 282 -6.69 -18.30 -22.24
C HIS A 282 -6.33 -18.46 -20.77
N LYS A 283 -5.49 -19.45 -20.49
CA LYS A 283 -4.95 -19.66 -19.17
C LYS A 283 -3.73 -18.78 -18.97
N PHE A 284 -3.83 -17.78 -18.10
CA PHE A 284 -2.68 -16.98 -17.70
C PHE A 284 -1.81 -17.75 -16.70
N PRO A 285 -0.48 -17.67 -16.82
CA PRO A 285 0.44 -18.33 -15.88
C PRO A 285 0.61 -17.53 -14.58
N VAL A 286 -0.34 -16.64 -14.25
CA VAL A 286 -0.35 -15.77 -13.08
C VAL A 286 -1.71 -15.81 -12.40
N SER A 287 -1.70 -15.80 -11.06
CA SER A 287 -2.88 -15.47 -10.26
C SER A 287 -2.59 -14.23 -9.44
N LEU A 288 -3.57 -13.35 -9.37
CA LEU A 288 -3.42 -12.04 -8.76
C LEU A 288 -4.71 -11.65 -8.07
N CYS A 289 -4.61 -11.00 -6.91
CA CYS A 289 -5.71 -10.24 -6.34
C CYS A 289 -5.17 -9.00 -5.65
N GLY A 290 -5.85 -7.86 -5.85
CA GLY A 290 -5.45 -6.62 -5.21
C GLY A 290 -6.41 -5.51 -5.55
N TYR A 291 -5.98 -4.28 -5.29
CA TYR A 291 -6.77 -3.10 -5.63
C TYR A 291 -5.89 -1.96 -6.11
N THR A 292 -6.49 -1.05 -6.86
CA THR A 292 -5.87 0.22 -7.24
C THR A 292 -6.77 1.39 -6.88
N ALA A 293 -6.18 2.54 -6.58
CA ALA A 293 -6.91 3.76 -6.25
C ALA A 293 -6.89 4.71 -7.45
N LEU A 294 -8.04 4.86 -8.10
CA LEU A 294 -8.20 5.69 -9.28
C LEU A 294 -8.83 7.03 -8.91
N ALA A 295 -8.15 8.13 -9.24
CA ALA A 295 -8.67 9.48 -9.04
C ALA A 295 -9.30 10.01 -10.34
N TYR A 296 -10.48 10.63 -10.24
CA TYR A 296 -11.19 11.22 -11.37
C TYR A 296 -11.94 12.49 -10.96
N GLY A 297 -12.33 13.30 -11.95
CA GLY A 297 -12.99 14.59 -11.74
C GLY A 297 -12.11 15.77 -12.15
N ASN A 298 -12.43 16.95 -11.64
CA ASN A 298 -11.71 18.19 -11.97
C ASN A 298 -10.88 18.69 -10.78
N LYS A 299 -10.10 19.77 -10.97
CA LYS A 299 -9.24 20.34 -9.92
C LYS A 299 -9.98 20.74 -8.64
N LYS A 300 -11.29 21.03 -8.71
CA LYS A 300 -12.13 21.42 -7.57
C LYS A 300 -12.86 20.25 -6.91
N SER A 301 -13.09 19.14 -7.63
CA SER A 301 -13.84 17.97 -7.15
C SER A 301 -13.20 16.64 -7.58
N ILE A 302 -12.08 16.30 -6.94
CA ILE A 302 -11.41 15.01 -7.15
C ILE A 302 -12.12 13.94 -6.33
N LYS A 303 -12.70 12.95 -7.00
CA LYS A 303 -13.22 11.71 -6.42
C LYS A 303 -12.17 10.61 -6.55
N LYS A 304 -12.22 9.62 -5.65
CA LYS A 304 -11.36 8.43 -5.68
C LYS A 304 -12.23 7.18 -5.65
N MET A 305 -11.99 6.27 -6.58
CA MET A 305 -12.58 4.93 -6.63
C MET A 305 -11.52 3.91 -6.27
N LEU A 306 -11.82 2.95 -5.39
CA LEU A 306 -11.00 1.75 -5.25
C LEU A 306 -11.55 0.69 -6.20
N LEU A 307 -10.71 0.24 -7.13
CA LEU A 307 -11.02 -0.84 -8.05
C LEU A 307 -10.35 -2.12 -7.54
N MET A 308 -11.14 -3.05 -7.03
CA MET A 308 -10.65 -4.40 -6.73
C MET A 308 -10.54 -5.18 -8.03
N THR A 309 -9.49 -5.98 -8.16
CA THR A 309 -9.25 -6.78 -9.36
C THR A 309 -8.72 -8.15 -8.96
N ASN A 310 -9.29 -9.19 -9.57
CA ASN A 310 -8.90 -10.57 -9.38
C ASN A 310 -8.64 -11.23 -10.74
N ILE A 311 -7.56 -12.00 -10.81
CA ILE A 311 -7.16 -12.80 -11.98
C ILE A 311 -6.96 -14.23 -11.47
N ILE A 312 -7.92 -15.09 -11.80
CA ILE A 312 -8.12 -16.42 -11.22
C ILE A 312 -7.96 -17.46 -12.34
N PRO A 313 -6.73 -17.95 -12.60
CA PRO A 313 -6.49 -18.98 -13.60
C PRO A 313 -7.10 -20.32 -13.16
N MET A 314 -7.95 -20.88 -14.00
CA MET A 314 -8.56 -22.20 -13.80
C MET A 314 -7.90 -23.24 -14.73
N GLU A 315 -8.52 -24.42 -14.86
CA GLU A 315 -7.96 -25.50 -15.67
C GLU A 315 -7.77 -25.08 -17.13
N ASN A 316 -8.81 -24.49 -17.74
CA ASN A 316 -8.87 -24.18 -19.18
C ASN A 316 -9.17 -22.72 -19.51
N CYS A 317 -9.48 -21.89 -18.51
CA CYS A 317 -9.79 -20.46 -18.70
C CYS A 317 -9.16 -19.62 -17.59
N THR A 318 -9.21 -18.30 -17.73
CA THR A 318 -8.93 -17.39 -16.62
C THR A 318 -10.14 -16.52 -16.37
N TYR A 319 -10.64 -16.55 -15.13
CA TYR A 319 -11.64 -15.59 -14.67
C TYR A 319 -10.95 -14.28 -14.29
N ILE A 320 -11.48 -13.18 -14.80
CA ILE A 320 -11.01 -11.84 -14.55
C ILE A 320 -12.21 -11.01 -14.17
N PHE A 321 -12.16 -10.40 -12.99
CA PHE A 321 -13.25 -9.56 -12.54
C PHE A 321 -12.77 -8.37 -11.73
N CYS A 322 -13.53 -7.30 -11.89
CA CYS A 322 -13.35 -6.02 -11.25
C CYS A 322 -14.55 -5.70 -10.36
N TYR A 323 -14.30 -5.02 -9.25
CA TYR A 323 -15.33 -4.67 -8.27
C TYR A 323 -15.13 -3.27 -7.72
N ALA A 324 -16.20 -2.51 -7.54
CA ALA A 324 -16.17 -1.17 -6.96
C ALA A 324 -17.49 -0.81 -6.26
N ASP A 325 -17.49 0.31 -5.54
CA ASP A 325 -18.71 0.92 -5.02
C ASP A 325 -19.54 1.53 -6.16
N ARG A 326 -20.86 1.30 -6.15
CA ARG A 326 -21.79 1.75 -7.20
C ARG A 326 -21.86 3.27 -7.32
N VAL A 327 -21.47 4.04 -6.31
CA VAL A 327 -21.35 5.51 -6.42
C VAL A 327 -20.37 5.95 -7.53
N HIS A 328 -19.52 5.04 -8.01
CA HIS A 328 -18.56 5.26 -9.08
C HIS A 328 -18.96 4.62 -10.42
N SER A 329 -20.20 4.14 -10.57
CA SER A 329 -20.67 3.31 -11.71
C SER A 329 -20.30 3.87 -13.10
N ILE A 330 -20.47 5.17 -13.33
CA ILE A 330 -20.13 5.81 -14.62
C ILE A 330 -18.63 5.67 -14.91
N PHE A 331 -17.79 5.98 -13.93
CA PHE A 331 -16.34 5.91 -14.09
C PHE A 331 -15.85 4.46 -14.16
N PHE A 332 -16.43 3.56 -13.36
CA PHE A 332 -16.20 2.13 -13.45
C PHE A 332 -16.51 1.60 -14.86
N LYS A 333 -17.68 1.94 -15.41
CA LYS A 333 -18.06 1.55 -16.76
C LYS A 333 -17.07 2.04 -17.81
N ASN A 334 -16.59 3.28 -17.71
CA ASN A 334 -15.56 3.77 -18.65
C ASN A 334 -14.26 2.95 -18.60
N ILE A 335 -13.85 2.47 -17.42
CA ILE A 335 -12.68 1.61 -17.28
C ILE A 335 -12.95 0.23 -17.91
N ILE A 336 -14.10 -0.37 -17.63
CA ILE A 336 -14.50 -1.64 -18.22
C ILE A 336 -14.59 -1.53 -19.74
N ASP A 337 -15.34 -0.53 -20.23
CA ASP A 337 -15.52 -0.25 -21.65
C ASP A 337 -14.19 0.02 -22.35
N TYR A 338 -13.13 0.47 -21.66
CA TYR A 338 -11.80 0.66 -22.25
C TYR A 338 -10.96 -0.62 -22.26
N TYR A 339 -10.84 -1.33 -21.12
CA TYR A 339 -9.93 -2.46 -20.99
C TYR A 339 -10.53 -3.80 -21.41
N PHE A 340 -11.84 -3.98 -21.31
CA PHE A 340 -12.51 -5.27 -21.52
C PHE A 340 -13.12 -5.39 -22.94
N GLN A 341 -12.62 -4.60 -23.90
CA GLN A 341 -13.07 -4.64 -25.31
C GLN A 341 -12.58 -5.87 -26.08
N SER A 342 -11.39 -6.38 -25.73
CA SER A 342 -10.73 -7.47 -26.45
C SER A 342 -9.76 -8.23 -25.55
N SER A 343 -9.39 -9.46 -25.93
CA SER A 343 -8.35 -10.23 -25.23
C SER A 343 -7.00 -9.49 -25.17
N LEU A 344 -6.68 -8.64 -26.16
CA LEU A 344 -5.46 -7.83 -26.18
C LEU A 344 -5.49 -6.72 -25.12
N THR A 345 -6.59 -5.98 -25.03
CA THR A 345 -6.73 -4.90 -24.04
C THR A 345 -6.81 -5.46 -22.62
N ILE A 346 -7.43 -6.63 -22.45
CA ILE A 346 -7.45 -7.39 -21.19
C ILE A 346 -6.04 -7.81 -20.79
N LEU A 347 -5.25 -8.33 -21.73
CA LEU A 347 -3.85 -8.69 -21.48
C LEU A 347 -3.03 -7.47 -21.02
N CYS A 348 -3.18 -6.33 -21.71
CA CYS A 348 -2.53 -5.09 -21.31
C CYS A 348 -2.96 -4.64 -19.91
N PHE A 349 -4.25 -4.74 -19.58
CA PHE A 349 -4.76 -4.45 -18.23
C PHE A 349 -4.09 -5.33 -17.18
N ILE A 350 -3.97 -6.64 -17.42
CA ILE A 350 -3.33 -7.58 -16.50
C ILE A 350 -1.85 -7.22 -16.28
N GLU A 351 -1.08 -7.00 -17.35
CA GLU A 351 0.34 -6.67 -17.27
C GLU A 351 0.55 -5.36 -16.49
N THR A 352 -0.22 -4.33 -16.81
CA THR A 352 -0.17 -3.03 -16.14
C THR A 352 -0.63 -3.12 -14.67
N PHE A 353 -1.70 -3.86 -14.36
CA PHE A 353 -2.17 -4.03 -12.98
C PHE A 353 -1.12 -4.77 -12.13
N MET A 354 -0.52 -5.83 -12.69
CA MET A 354 0.51 -6.62 -12.02
C MET A 354 1.76 -5.80 -11.69
N MET A 355 2.11 -4.80 -12.50
CA MET A 355 3.31 -3.99 -12.30
C MET A 355 3.07 -2.72 -11.48
N HIS A 356 1.92 -2.07 -11.67
CA HIS A 356 1.70 -0.71 -11.16
C HIS A 356 0.57 -0.61 -10.13
N SER A 357 -0.13 -1.71 -9.80
CA SER A 357 -1.25 -1.68 -8.86
C SER A 357 -1.14 -2.65 -7.70
N SER A 358 -0.60 -3.85 -7.88
CA SER A 358 -0.49 -4.83 -6.80
C SER A 358 0.80 -5.65 -6.89
N ASP A 359 1.43 -5.90 -5.75
CA ASP A 359 2.52 -6.86 -5.57
C ASP A 359 2.01 -8.25 -5.14
N HIS A 360 0.69 -8.40 -4.94
CA HIS A 360 0.09 -9.64 -4.48
C HIS A 360 -0.33 -10.53 -5.64
N TRP A 361 0.69 -11.00 -6.35
CA TRP A 361 0.55 -11.92 -7.46
C TRP A 361 1.54 -13.07 -7.38
N PHE A 362 1.14 -14.16 -8.02
CA PHE A 362 1.83 -15.44 -7.99
C PHE A 362 1.97 -15.94 -9.41
N ILE A 363 3.18 -16.25 -9.84
CA ILE A 363 3.47 -16.70 -11.21
C ILE A 363 4.01 -18.14 -11.21
N ASN A 364 3.72 -18.87 -12.29
CA ASN A 364 4.26 -20.20 -12.51
C ASN A 364 5.81 -20.17 -12.53
N PRO A 365 6.49 -21.02 -11.73
CA PRO A 365 7.94 -21.02 -11.65
C PRO A 365 8.65 -21.37 -12.95
N THR A 366 8.15 -22.35 -13.70
CA THR A 366 8.71 -22.76 -14.99
C THR A 366 8.56 -21.65 -16.04
N TYR A 367 7.41 -20.98 -16.05
CA TYR A 367 7.17 -19.84 -16.91
C TYR A 367 8.11 -18.67 -16.61
N TRP A 368 8.29 -18.31 -15.34
CA TRP A 368 9.26 -17.28 -14.97
C TRP A 368 10.69 -17.65 -15.37
N LYS A 369 11.09 -18.91 -15.19
CA LYS A 369 12.42 -19.41 -15.54
C LYS A 369 12.67 -19.46 -17.05
N SER A 370 11.64 -19.48 -17.89
CA SER A 370 11.79 -19.43 -19.34
C SER A 370 12.21 -18.04 -19.83
N PHE A 371 12.00 -17.00 -19.02
CA PHE A 371 12.41 -15.64 -19.34
C PHE A 371 13.94 -15.51 -19.36
N SER A 372 14.44 -14.68 -20.27
CA SER A 372 15.85 -14.28 -20.23
C SER A 372 16.16 -13.55 -18.92
N LYS A 373 17.43 -13.61 -18.46
CA LYS A 373 17.86 -12.87 -17.26
C LYS A 373 17.55 -11.38 -17.35
N LYS A 374 17.79 -10.78 -18.52
CA LYS A 374 17.45 -9.37 -18.80
C LYS A 374 15.96 -9.10 -18.60
N LYS A 375 15.06 -9.98 -19.09
CA LYS A 375 13.61 -9.84 -18.90
C LYS A 375 13.22 -9.89 -17.43
N GLN A 376 13.78 -10.84 -16.68
CA GLN A 376 13.53 -10.96 -15.25
C GLN A 376 13.96 -9.69 -14.49
N GLU A 377 15.16 -9.18 -14.77
CA GLU A 377 15.69 -7.95 -14.16
C GLU A 377 14.83 -6.72 -14.50
N MET A 378 14.35 -6.61 -15.74
CA MET A 378 13.45 -5.52 -16.15
C MET A 378 12.12 -5.56 -15.40
N ILE A 379 11.45 -6.72 -15.36
CA ILE A 379 10.19 -6.88 -14.64
C ILE A 379 10.37 -6.54 -13.16
N LEU A 380 11.45 -7.04 -12.54
CA LEU A 380 11.75 -6.77 -11.13
C LEU A 380 12.04 -5.28 -10.86
N SER A 381 12.72 -4.60 -11.79
CA SER A 381 12.93 -3.16 -11.72
C SER A 381 11.63 -2.38 -11.88
N GLU A 382 10.71 -2.84 -12.73
CA GLU A 382 9.46 -2.14 -13.02
C GLU A 382 8.50 -2.11 -11.83
N ILE A 383 8.53 -3.13 -10.96
CA ILE A 383 7.73 -3.19 -9.72
C ILE A 383 8.01 -1.99 -8.80
N LEU A 384 9.20 -1.39 -8.88
CA LEU A 384 9.59 -0.22 -8.09
C LEU A 384 9.25 1.12 -8.76
N ASN A 385 8.70 1.08 -9.98
CA ASN A 385 8.34 2.28 -10.73
C ASN A 385 7.05 2.91 -10.18
N VAL A 386 7.22 3.93 -9.33
CA VAL A 386 6.11 4.68 -8.71
C VAL A 386 5.56 5.83 -9.56
N ASP A 387 6.19 6.13 -10.70
CA ASP A 387 5.78 7.22 -11.61
C ASP A 387 4.72 6.75 -12.63
N ARG A 388 4.48 5.44 -12.71
CA ARG A 388 3.50 4.85 -13.62
C ARG A 388 2.17 4.59 -12.95
N LEU A 389 1.10 4.85 -13.69
CA LEU A 389 -0.28 4.55 -13.32
C LEU A 389 -0.77 3.31 -14.07
N ILE A 390 -1.87 2.74 -13.58
CA ILE A 390 -2.55 1.65 -14.29
C ILE A 390 -3.07 2.06 -15.68
N THR A 391 -3.26 3.36 -15.89
CA THR A 391 -3.68 3.94 -17.17
C THR A 391 -2.53 4.11 -18.16
N ASP A 392 -1.30 3.96 -17.69
CA ASP A 392 -0.15 4.10 -18.56
C ASP A 392 0.05 2.84 -19.40
N GLU A 393 0.49 3.07 -20.64
CA GLU A 393 0.79 1.99 -21.53
C GLU A 393 2.02 1.20 -21.06
N PHE A 394 1.89 -0.13 -21.04
CA PHE A 394 2.98 -1.05 -20.78
C PHE A 394 3.75 -1.37 -22.07
N HIS A 395 5.07 -1.12 -22.05
CA HIS A 395 5.89 -1.00 -23.28
C HIS A 395 6.43 -2.33 -23.85
N TYR A 396 6.34 -3.41 -23.09
CA TYR A 396 6.82 -4.74 -23.50
C TYR A 396 5.89 -5.82 -22.94
N SER A 397 5.87 -7.01 -23.55
CA SER A 397 5.03 -8.08 -23.03
C SER A 397 5.72 -8.85 -21.91
N ILE A 398 4.94 -9.18 -20.88
CA ILE A 398 5.33 -10.14 -19.85
C ILE A 398 4.92 -11.55 -20.27
N PHE A 399 3.70 -11.70 -20.80
CA PHE A 399 3.12 -12.99 -21.19
C PHE A 399 3.23 -13.24 -22.70
N ASP A 400 4.45 -13.36 -23.21
CA ASP A 400 4.75 -13.42 -24.66
C ASP A 400 3.95 -14.50 -25.39
N ASP A 401 3.85 -15.70 -24.80
CA ASP A 401 3.17 -16.83 -25.43
C ASP A 401 1.66 -16.62 -25.50
N VAL A 402 1.06 -16.07 -24.42
CA VAL A 402 -0.36 -15.74 -24.41
C VAL A 402 -0.65 -14.63 -25.41
N ARG A 403 0.21 -13.61 -25.48
CA ARG A 403 0.11 -12.52 -26.44
C ARG A 403 0.17 -13.04 -27.88
N LYS A 404 1.12 -13.92 -28.21
CA LYS A 404 1.23 -14.52 -29.55
C LYS A 404 -0.02 -15.30 -29.94
N ILE A 405 -0.60 -16.06 -29.01
CA ILE A 405 -1.85 -16.80 -29.24
C ILE A 405 -2.99 -15.83 -29.55
N ILE A 406 -3.20 -14.83 -28.69
CA ILE A 406 -4.25 -13.82 -28.87
C ILE A 406 -4.08 -13.08 -30.20
N LEU A 407 -2.85 -12.67 -30.55
CA LEU A 407 -2.58 -12.01 -31.83
C LEU A 407 -2.89 -12.93 -33.02
N CYS A 408 -2.50 -14.20 -32.95
CA CYS A 408 -2.79 -15.17 -34.01
C CYS A 408 -4.30 -15.35 -34.21
N GLU A 409 -5.09 -15.39 -33.13
CA GLU A 409 -6.55 -15.45 -33.20
C GLU A 409 -7.14 -14.15 -33.77
N TYR A 410 -6.68 -12.99 -33.30
CA TYR A 410 -7.11 -11.69 -33.79
C TYR A 410 -6.90 -11.56 -35.32
N GLN A 411 -5.76 -12.04 -35.81
CA GLN A 411 -5.43 -12.06 -37.24
C GLN A 411 -6.32 -13.00 -38.07
N LYS A 412 -6.78 -14.12 -37.49
CA LYS A 412 -7.67 -15.08 -38.17
C LYS A 412 -9.11 -14.58 -38.32
N HIS A 413 -9.60 -13.80 -37.35
CA HIS A 413 -10.99 -13.36 -37.30
C HIS A 413 -11.27 -12.01 -37.98
N THR A 414 -10.26 -11.35 -38.52
CA THR A 414 -10.36 -10.03 -39.16
C THR A 414 -10.29 -10.15 -40.68
N TYR A 415 -11.42 -10.48 -41.32
CA TYR A 415 -11.50 -10.64 -42.80
C TYR A 415 -11.39 -9.31 -43.57
N ARG A 416 -11.43 -8.16 -42.88
CA ARG A 416 -11.16 -6.81 -43.40
C ARG A 416 -10.56 -5.96 -42.29
N TRP A 417 -9.23 -5.89 -42.23
CA TRP A 417 -8.57 -5.02 -41.26
C TRP A 417 -8.87 -3.57 -41.60
N SER A 418 -9.32 -2.80 -40.62
CA SER A 418 -9.18 -1.35 -40.70
C SER A 418 -7.69 -0.97 -40.54
N ASP A 419 -7.31 0.23 -40.95
CA ASP A 419 -5.94 0.72 -40.70
C ASP A 419 -5.64 0.79 -39.19
N ILE A 420 -6.67 1.02 -38.36
CA ILE A 420 -6.57 1.04 -36.90
C ILE A 420 -6.22 -0.35 -36.36
N ASP A 421 -6.84 -1.41 -36.88
CA ASP A 421 -6.52 -2.78 -36.48
C ASP A 421 -5.07 -3.14 -36.83
N ARG A 422 -4.58 -2.67 -37.99
CA ARG A 422 -3.18 -2.88 -38.42
C ARG A 422 -2.23 -2.23 -37.45
N ILE A 423 -2.45 -0.96 -37.15
CA ILE A 423 -1.63 -0.20 -36.21
C ILE A 423 -1.64 -0.85 -34.83
N MET A 424 -2.80 -1.32 -34.36
CA MET A 424 -2.92 -2.00 -33.06
C MET A 424 -2.14 -3.31 -33.03
N VAL A 425 -2.29 -4.17 -34.04
CA VAL A 425 -1.57 -5.45 -34.10
C VAL A 425 -0.06 -5.25 -34.27
N GLU A 426 0.37 -4.29 -35.08
CA GLU A 426 1.79 -3.94 -35.22
C GLU A 426 2.37 -3.43 -33.88
N LYS A 427 1.64 -2.55 -33.21
CA LYS A 427 1.99 -2.04 -31.88
C LYS A 427 2.11 -3.16 -30.84
N GLU A 428 1.13 -4.06 -30.77
CA GLU A 428 1.15 -5.17 -29.81
C GLU A 428 2.20 -6.25 -30.19
N ASN A 429 2.49 -6.45 -31.48
CA ASN A 429 3.63 -7.27 -31.92
C ASN A 429 4.96 -6.66 -31.50
N HIS A 430 5.10 -5.33 -31.61
CA HIS A 430 6.33 -4.65 -31.23
C HIS A 430 6.71 -4.92 -29.76
N LYS A 431 5.72 -5.02 -28.87
CA LYS A 431 5.92 -5.36 -27.44
C LYS A 431 6.61 -6.71 -27.21
N LEU A 432 6.49 -7.67 -28.14
CA LEU A 432 7.18 -8.97 -28.06
C LEU A 432 8.70 -8.83 -28.29
N THR A 433 9.11 -7.79 -29.02
CA THR A 433 10.51 -7.55 -29.40
C THR A 433 11.16 -6.36 -28.67
N ASN A 434 10.34 -5.48 -28.07
CA ASN A 434 10.79 -4.22 -27.49
C ASN A 434 11.63 -4.37 -26.21
N ILE A 435 11.80 -5.60 -25.71
CA ILE A 435 12.60 -5.86 -24.51
C ILE A 435 14.08 -5.52 -24.68
N SER A 436 14.57 -5.47 -25.92
CA SER A 436 15.95 -5.12 -26.24
C SER A 436 16.25 -3.65 -26.00
N SER A 437 15.27 -2.75 -26.18
CA SER A 437 15.42 -1.29 -26.09
C SER A 437 15.36 -0.75 -24.65
N TYR A 438 14.76 -1.51 -23.73
CA TYR A 438 14.60 -1.08 -22.35
C TYR A 438 15.86 -1.35 -21.52
N THR A 439 16.16 -0.38 -20.65
CA THR A 439 17.25 -0.48 -19.67
C THR A 439 16.64 -0.45 -18.28
N PRO A 440 16.91 -1.46 -17.41
CA PRO A 440 16.46 -1.42 -16.03
C PRO A 440 16.90 -0.13 -15.33
N PHE A 441 16.04 0.40 -14.46
CA PHE A 441 16.41 1.55 -13.67
C PHE A 441 17.56 1.18 -12.71
N THR A 442 18.51 2.10 -12.59
CA THR A 442 19.52 2.04 -11.54
C THR A 442 18.89 2.29 -10.18
N GLU A 443 19.59 1.87 -9.13
CA GLU A 443 19.17 2.12 -7.75
C GLU A 443 18.98 3.62 -7.45
N ASN A 444 19.88 4.47 -7.94
CA ASN A 444 19.76 5.91 -7.73
C ASN A 444 18.50 6.47 -8.40
N GLN A 445 18.13 5.98 -9.58
CA GLN A 445 16.88 6.37 -10.25
C GLN A 445 15.67 5.92 -9.43
N HIS A 446 15.67 4.71 -8.87
CA HIS A 446 14.60 4.27 -7.97
C HIS A 446 14.48 5.15 -6.73
N ILE A 447 15.61 5.49 -6.10
CA ILE A 447 15.63 6.37 -4.92
C ILE A 447 15.07 7.75 -5.29
N GLU A 448 15.53 8.35 -6.40
CA GLU A 448 15.05 9.65 -6.88
C GLU A 448 13.53 9.64 -7.13
N MET A 449 13.00 8.61 -7.79
CA MET A 449 11.56 8.47 -8.07
C MET A 449 10.76 8.35 -6.77
N ILE A 450 11.19 7.49 -5.85
CA ILE A 450 10.54 7.30 -4.54
C ILE A 450 10.59 8.59 -3.72
N THR A 451 11.75 9.25 -3.64
CA THR A 451 11.91 10.52 -2.91
C THR A 451 11.04 11.61 -3.51
N LYS A 452 10.98 11.73 -4.84
CA LYS A 452 10.13 12.69 -5.54
C LYS A 452 8.65 12.42 -5.24
N TYR A 453 8.20 11.18 -5.39
CA TYR A 453 6.83 10.76 -5.09
C TYR A 453 6.40 11.17 -3.68
N TRP A 454 7.22 10.85 -2.68
CA TRP A 454 6.93 11.21 -1.29
C TRP A 454 6.99 12.71 -1.04
N SER A 455 7.97 13.42 -1.62
CA SER A 455 8.09 14.87 -1.48
C SER A 455 6.88 15.61 -2.05
N GLU A 456 6.39 15.20 -3.22
CA GLU A 456 5.17 15.76 -3.82
C GLU A 456 3.93 15.46 -2.98
N ARG A 457 3.82 14.26 -2.42
CA ARG A 457 2.69 13.85 -1.57
C ARG A 457 2.68 14.62 -0.24
N ILE A 458 3.85 14.81 0.37
CA ILE A 458 4.03 15.62 1.58
C ILE A 458 3.66 17.08 1.29
N ASN A 459 4.16 17.66 0.20
CA ASN A 459 3.88 19.04 -0.17
C ASN A 459 2.39 19.28 -0.49
N LYS A 460 1.71 18.33 -1.17
CA LYS A 460 0.25 18.40 -1.41
C LYS A 460 -0.57 18.28 -0.13
N ASN A 461 -0.12 17.49 0.84
CA ASN A 461 -0.79 17.39 2.14
C ASN A 461 -0.55 18.65 2.99
N ASN A 462 0.64 19.26 2.92
CA ASN A 462 0.93 20.53 3.59
C ASN A 462 0.06 21.69 3.07
N LEU A 463 -0.26 21.70 1.77
CA LEU A 463 -1.18 22.69 1.18
C LEU A 463 -2.65 22.47 1.58
N ARG A 464 -3.06 21.24 1.95
CA ARG A 464 -4.44 20.94 2.36
C ARG A 464 -4.68 20.99 3.87
N ILE A 465 -3.63 20.93 4.68
CA ILE A 465 -3.72 21.16 6.13
C ILE A 465 -3.89 22.66 6.44
N LEU A 466 -3.66 23.54 5.45
CA LEU A 466 -3.89 24.98 5.56
C LEU A 466 -5.34 25.42 5.26
N ASP A 467 -6.20 24.49 4.80
CA ASP A 467 -7.61 24.76 4.43
C ASP A 467 -8.63 23.97 5.28
N ILE A 468 -8.24 23.46 6.46
CA ILE A 468 -9.13 22.92 7.51
C ILE A 468 -8.73 23.55 8.83
#